data_AF-A0A2V8T573-F1
#
_entry.id   AF-A0A2V8T573-F1
#
_cell.length_a   1.000
_cell.length_b   1.000
_cell.length_c   1.000
_cell.angle_alpha   90.00
_cell.angle_beta   90.00
_cell.angle_gamma   90.00
#
_symmetry.space_group_name_H-M   'P 1'
#
loop_
_entity.id
_entity.type
_entity.pdbx_description
1 polymer ?
#
loop_
_entity_poly.entity_id
_entity_poly.type
_entity_poly.pdbx_seq_one_letter_code
_entity_poly.pdbx_strand_id
1 'polypeptide(L)'
;MGERKVISGILTIILFLTMAGCEIDTSVTIDGKNPPSFKVSGSGGINFLRVADITDCNKSLLDCPVLWQVDPIGGQVSIADLPRVIYAQTPQGFHQTIPANDAPAPALVEGKIYNLRLGELL
;
A
#
# COMPACT_ATOMS: atom_id res chain seq x y z
N MET A 1 38.03 -21.17 32.84
CA MET A 1 36.55 -21.30 33.00
C MET A 1 35.77 -19.98 32.82
N GLY A 2 36.42 -18.87 32.42
CA GLY A 2 35.76 -17.58 32.18
C GLY A 2 35.34 -17.33 30.73
N GLU A 3 36.09 -17.84 29.74
CA GLU A 3 35.90 -17.49 28.32
C GLU A 3 34.64 -18.08 27.69
N ARG A 4 34.21 -19.28 28.12
CA ARG A 4 32.98 -19.92 27.61
C ARG A 4 31.70 -19.18 28.02
N LYS A 5 31.72 -18.47 29.16
CA LYS A 5 30.57 -17.70 29.66
C LYS A 5 30.37 -16.39 28.89
N VAL A 6 31.47 -15.76 28.46
CA VAL A 6 31.43 -14.50 27.70
C VAL A 6 30.89 -14.73 26.29
N ILE A 7 31.34 -15.78 25.61
CA ILE A 7 30.87 -16.13 24.26
C ILE A 7 29.38 -16.48 24.28
N SER A 8 28.93 -17.21 25.30
CA SER A 8 27.50 -17.54 25.49
C SER A 8 26.64 -16.29 25.69
N GLY A 9 27.11 -15.31 26.46
CA GLY A 9 26.37 -14.07 26.69
C GLY A 9 26.24 -13.20 25.43
N ILE A 10 27.30 -13.13 24.62
CA ILE A 10 27.30 -12.37 23.36
C ILE A 10 26.33 -12.99 22.34
N LEU A 11 26.31 -14.32 22.22
CA LEU A 11 25.38 -15.04 21.34
C LEU A 11 23.91 -14.78 21.72
N THR A 12 23.60 -14.68 23.01
CA THR A 12 22.24 -14.37 23.47
C THR A 12 21.84 -12.94 23.12
N ILE A 13 22.74 -11.96 23.26
CA ILE A 13 22.45 -10.54 22.94
C ILE A 13 22.22 -10.36 21.43
N ILE A 14 23.02 -11.02 20.58
CA ILE A 14 22.83 -10.97 19.12
C ILE A 14 21.47 -11.57 18.72
N LEU A 15 21.04 -12.65 19.38
CA LEU A 15 19.74 -13.28 19.12
C LEU A 15 18.54 -12.39 19.51
N PHE A 16 18.67 -11.56 20.55
CA PHE A 16 17.60 -10.63 20.94
C PHE A 16 17.54 -9.38 20.04
N LEU A 17 18.66 -8.96 19.44
CA LEU A 17 18.72 -7.81 18.54
C LEU A 17 18.09 -8.07 17.16
N THR A 18 17.99 -9.32 16.72
CA THR A 18 17.38 -9.66 15.41
C THR A 18 15.85 -9.76 15.44
N MET A 19 15.23 -9.72 16.63
CA MET A 19 13.77 -9.81 16.76
C MET A 19 13.05 -8.45 16.72
N ALA A 20 13.78 -7.33 16.66
CA ALA A 20 13.20 -6.02 16.37
C ALA A 20 12.89 -5.92 14.87
N GLY A 21 11.80 -6.53 14.43
CA GLY A 21 11.24 -6.27 13.11
C GLY A 21 10.83 -4.80 13.04
N CYS A 22 11.40 -4.06 12.09
CA CYS A 22 11.00 -2.67 11.84
C CYS A 22 9.63 -2.71 11.16
N GLU A 23 8.56 -2.51 11.92
CA GLU A 23 7.21 -2.37 11.35
C GLU A 23 7.12 -1.08 10.55
N ILE A 24 6.62 -1.16 9.32
CA ILE A 24 6.41 0.02 8.47
C ILE A 24 5.10 0.65 8.91
N ASP A 25 5.17 1.75 9.64
CA ASP A 25 4.00 2.55 10.00
C ASP A 25 3.37 3.08 8.70
N THR A 26 2.16 2.60 8.37
CA THR A 26 1.38 3.06 7.21
C THR A 26 -0.04 3.35 7.67
N SER A 27 -0.47 4.60 7.48
CA SER A 27 -1.81 5.06 7.81
C SER A 27 -2.50 5.65 6.59
N VAL A 28 -3.80 5.43 6.49
CA VAL A 28 -4.65 5.95 5.43
C VAL A 28 -5.80 6.72 6.06
N THR A 29 -6.01 7.95 5.58
CA THR A 29 -7.18 8.76 5.91
C THR A 29 -8.02 8.97 4.65
N ILE A 30 -9.32 8.82 4.79
CA ILE A 30 -10.30 8.92 3.69
C ILE A 30 -11.24 10.07 4.02
N ASP A 31 -11.57 10.92 3.05
CA ASP A 31 -12.63 11.92 3.23
C ASP A 31 -14.03 11.31 2.96
N GLY A 32 -15.06 11.94 3.51
CA GLY A 32 -16.46 11.51 3.30
C GLY A 32 -17.06 12.00 1.98
N LYS A 33 -16.24 12.29 0.95
CA LYS A 33 -16.71 12.82 -0.34
C LYS A 33 -16.95 11.69 -1.34
N ASN A 34 -17.63 12.03 -2.44
CA ASN A 34 -17.80 11.16 -3.60
C ASN A 34 -17.44 11.93 -4.90
N PRO A 35 -16.31 11.63 -5.57
CA PRO A 35 -15.35 10.57 -5.25
C PRO A 35 -14.55 10.86 -3.97
N PRO A 36 -14.14 9.82 -3.22
CA PRO A 36 -13.34 9.99 -2.02
C PRO A 36 -11.91 10.40 -2.37
N SER A 37 -11.26 11.11 -1.44
CA SER A 37 -9.83 11.36 -1.46
C SER A 37 -9.11 10.61 -0.34
N PHE A 38 -7.92 10.12 -0.67
CA PHE A 38 -7.05 9.35 0.19
C PHE A 38 -5.80 10.18 0.52
N LYS A 39 -5.44 10.24 1.80
CA LYS A 39 -4.13 10.71 2.23
C LYS A 39 -3.44 9.58 2.98
N VAL A 40 -2.29 9.19 2.47
CA VAL A 40 -1.45 8.12 3.01
C VAL A 40 -0.26 8.77 3.72
N SER A 41 0.15 8.20 4.85
CA SER A 41 1.38 8.57 5.55
C SER A 41 2.10 7.32 6.02
N GLY A 42 3.43 7.37 6.06
CA GLY A 42 4.24 6.24 6.47
C GLY A 42 5.67 6.31 5.97
N SER A 43 6.46 5.30 6.29
CA SER A 43 7.90 5.23 5.97
C SER A 43 8.25 4.23 4.86
N GLY A 44 7.26 3.54 4.29
CA GLY A 44 7.46 2.58 3.20
C GLY A 44 7.49 3.26 1.82
N GLY A 45 7.71 2.46 0.78
CA GLY A 45 7.48 2.88 -0.60
C GLY A 45 6.37 2.06 -1.25
N ILE A 46 5.79 2.57 -2.32
CA ILE A 46 4.73 1.87 -3.08
C ILE A 46 5.10 1.78 -4.55
N ASN A 47 4.68 0.69 -5.18
CA ASN A 47 4.78 0.46 -6.63
C ASN A 47 3.44 0.65 -7.33
N PHE A 48 2.33 0.56 -6.62
CA PHE A 48 1.01 0.86 -7.15
C PHE A 48 0.04 1.30 -6.05
N LEU A 49 -1.00 2.03 -6.45
CA LEU A 49 -2.21 2.26 -5.69
C LEU A 49 -3.39 1.68 -6.46
N ARG A 50 -4.15 0.81 -5.81
CA ARG A 50 -5.24 0.04 -6.42
C ARG A 50 -6.54 0.19 -5.64
N VAL A 51 -7.65 0.34 -6.34
CA VAL A 51 -9.01 0.26 -5.80
C VAL A 51 -9.78 -0.87 -6.47
N ALA A 52 -10.31 -1.79 -5.66
CA ALA A 52 -11.08 -2.94 -6.13
C ALA A 52 -12.46 -3.01 -5.46
N ASP A 53 -13.46 -3.51 -6.18
CA ASP A 53 -14.77 -3.89 -5.64
C ASP A 53 -14.64 -5.25 -4.94
N ILE A 54 -14.88 -5.28 -3.63
CA ILE A 54 -14.78 -6.49 -2.82
C ILE A 54 -16.15 -6.95 -2.30
N THR A 55 -17.24 -6.36 -2.77
CA THR A 55 -18.61 -6.62 -2.28
C THR A 55 -18.95 -8.13 -2.29
N ASP A 56 -18.60 -8.83 -3.37
CA ASP A 56 -18.90 -10.25 -3.56
C ASP A 56 -17.63 -11.13 -3.69
N CYS A 57 -16.46 -10.56 -3.39
CA CYS A 57 -15.17 -11.22 -3.60
C CYS A 57 -14.78 -12.06 -2.38
N ASN A 58 -15.00 -13.38 -2.44
CA ASN A 58 -14.92 -14.26 -1.26
C ASN A 58 -13.69 -15.19 -1.23
N LYS A 59 -12.72 -15.11 -2.17
CA LYS A 59 -11.66 -16.15 -2.30
C LYS A 59 -10.20 -15.70 -2.31
N SER A 60 -9.88 -14.45 -2.57
CA SER A 60 -8.54 -13.87 -2.37
C SER A 60 -8.66 -12.41 -2.78
N LEU A 61 -8.09 -11.46 -2.01
CA LEU A 61 -8.06 -10.04 -2.42
C LEU A 61 -7.39 -9.83 -3.79
N LEU A 62 -6.66 -10.83 -4.28
CA LEU A 62 -6.00 -10.82 -5.58
C LEU A 62 -6.97 -10.98 -6.76
N ASP A 63 -8.12 -11.62 -6.57
CA ASP A 63 -9.05 -11.98 -7.66
C ASP A 63 -10.24 -11.01 -7.77
N CYS A 64 -10.26 -9.95 -6.97
CA CYS A 64 -11.36 -9.01 -6.95
C CYS A 64 -11.30 -8.07 -8.16
N PRO A 65 -12.45 -7.67 -8.75
CA PRO A 65 -12.49 -6.72 -9.86
C PRO A 65 -11.79 -5.40 -9.51
N VAL A 66 -10.67 -5.13 -10.18
CA VAL A 66 -9.95 -3.87 -10.05
C VAL A 66 -10.67 -2.80 -10.88
N LEU A 67 -11.11 -1.74 -10.21
CA LEU A 67 -11.81 -0.63 -10.85
C LEU A 67 -10.83 0.45 -11.30
N TRP A 68 -9.79 0.66 -10.51
CA TRP A 68 -8.81 1.71 -10.75
C TRP A 68 -7.45 1.33 -10.21
N GLN A 69 -6.40 1.59 -10.99
CA GLN A 69 -5.02 1.43 -10.56
C GLN A 69 -4.13 2.49 -11.20
N VAL A 70 -3.24 3.05 -10.39
CA VAL A 70 -2.18 3.96 -10.82
C VAL A 70 -0.82 3.49 -10.32
N ASP A 71 0.18 3.64 -11.16
CA ASP A 71 1.56 3.21 -10.91
C ASP A 71 2.49 4.45 -11.06
N PRO A 72 3.51 4.63 -10.22
CA PRO A 72 4.40 5.79 -10.34
C PRO A 72 5.25 5.72 -11.62
N ILE A 73 5.45 6.88 -12.25
CA ILE A 73 6.31 7.04 -13.41
C ILE A 73 7.76 7.04 -12.91
N GLY A 74 8.47 5.95 -13.16
CA GLY A 74 9.89 5.81 -12.77
C GLY A 74 10.17 4.79 -11.66
N GLY A 75 9.17 4.02 -11.22
CA GLY A 75 9.35 2.92 -10.27
C GLY A 75 8.69 3.20 -8.92
N GLN A 76 9.34 2.78 -7.83
CA GLN A 76 8.79 2.94 -6.48
C GLN A 76 8.83 4.41 -6.04
N VAL A 77 7.77 4.86 -5.36
CA VAL A 77 7.69 6.19 -4.72
C VAL A 77 7.56 6.04 -3.21
N SER A 78 8.20 6.93 -2.46
CA SER A 78 8.06 6.99 -1.00
C SER A 78 6.64 7.38 -0.60
N ILE A 79 6.07 6.73 0.41
CA ILE A 79 4.76 7.10 0.96
C ILE A 79 4.77 8.53 1.49
N ALA A 80 5.89 8.99 2.04
CA ALA A 80 6.01 10.35 2.55
C ALA A 80 5.86 11.43 1.46
N ASP A 81 6.15 11.08 0.21
CA ASP A 81 6.07 11.97 -0.95
C ASP A 81 4.73 11.83 -1.70
N LEU A 82 3.83 10.95 -1.25
CA LEU A 82 2.55 10.76 -1.92
C LEU A 82 1.65 11.99 -1.79
N PRO A 83 1.16 12.55 -2.90
CA PRO A 83 0.14 13.58 -2.84
C PRO A 83 -1.17 13.00 -2.30
N ARG A 84 -2.10 13.88 -1.93
CA ARG A 84 -3.49 13.46 -1.75
C ARG A 84 -3.99 12.90 -3.08
N VAL A 85 -4.51 11.67 -3.04
CA VAL A 85 -5.02 10.96 -4.22
C VAL A 85 -6.54 11.05 -4.23
N ILE A 86 -7.13 11.44 -5.36
CA ILE A 86 -8.59 11.42 -5.54
C ILE A 86 -8.93 10.23 -6.41
N TYR A 87 -9.93 9.43 -6.02
CA TYR A 87 -10.35 8.29 -6.83
C TYR A 87 -10.67 8.72 -8.28
N ALA A 88 -10.26 7.90 -9.24
CA ALA A 88 -10.40 8.14 -10.68
C ALA A 88 -9.63 9.37 -11.22
N GLN A 89 -8.70 9.95 -10.46
CA GLN A 89 -7.82 11.02 -10.92
C GLN A 89 -6.36 10.59 -10.81
N THR A 90 -5.66 10.56 -11.95
CA THR A 90 -4.23 10.22 -11.99
C THR A 90 -3.41 11.31 -11.32
N PRO A 91 -2.72 11.03 -10.21
CA PRO A 91 -1.88 12.04 -9.55
C PRO A 91 -0.67 12.40 -10.41
N GLN A 92 -0.09 13.58 -10.15
CA GLN A 92 1.17 13.96 -10.80
C GLN A 92 2.27 12.95 -10.48
N GLY A 93 3.02 12.53 -11.50
CA GLY A 93 4.09 11.53 -11.34
C GLY A 93 3.58 10.08 -11.38
N PHE A 94 2.32 9.86 -11.74
CA PHE A 94 1.72 8.53 -11.92
C PHE A 94 1.15 8.38 -13.32
N HIS A 95 0.96 7.14 -13.76
CA HIS A 95 0.14 6.80 -14.91
C HIS A 95 -0.95 5.82 -14.50
N GLN A 96 -2.11 5.90 -15.14
CA GLN A 96 -3.19 4.95 -14.93
C GLN A 96 -2.91 3.68 -15.71
N THR A 97 -2.92 2.54 -15.02
CA THR A 97 -2.80 1.21 -15.62
C THR A 97 -4.15 0.53 -15.76
N ILE A 98 -5.08 0.82 -14.85
CA ILE A 98 -6.46 0.33 -14.90
C ILE A 98 -7.43 1.49 -14.66
N PRO A 99 -8.43 1.69 -15.53
CA PRO A 99 -8.57 1.07 -16.85
C PRO A 99 -7.43 1.45 -17.81
N ALA A 100 -7.11 0.57 -18.75
CA ALA A 100 -6.07 0.82 -19.76
C ALA A 100 -6.51 1.87 -20.80
N ASN A 101 -5.56 2.37 -21.59
CA ASN A 101 -5.79 3.31 -22.71
C ASN A 101 -6.49 4.60 -22.29
N ASP A 102 -6.17 5.12 -21.11
CA ASP A 102 -6.77 6.33 -20.53
C ASP A 102 -8.31 6.28 -20.42
N ALA A 103 -8.88 5.07 -20.39
CA ALA A 103 -10.31 4.91 -20.18
C ALA A 103 -10.70 5.39 -18.77
N PRO A 104 -11.86 6.06 -18.61
CA PRO A 104 -12.28 6.57 -17.31
C PRO A 104 -12.54 5.43 -16.34
N ALA A 105 -12.11 5.57 -15.09
CA ALA A 105 -12.43 4.61 -14.04
C ALA A 105 -13.95 4.58 -13.76
N PRO A 106 -14.54 3.40 -13.48
CA PRO A 106 -15.96 3.30 -13.12
C PRO A 106 -16.29 4.12 -11.87
N ALA A 107 -17.48 4.71 -11.81
CA ALA A 107 -17.93 5.40 -10.61
C ALA A 107 -18.11 4.43 -9.43
N LEU A 108 -17.82 4.91 -8.21
CA LEU A 108 -18.14 4.18 -7.00
C LEU A 108 -19.66 4.24 -6.75
N VAL A 109 -20.22 3.12 -6.30
CA VAL A 109 -21.65 2.94 -6.04
C VAL A 109 -21.86 2.87 -4.54
N GLU A 110 -22.84 3.63 -4.05
CA GLU A 110 -23.20 3.63 -2.64
C GLU A 110 -23.68 2.24 -2.18
N GLY A 111 -23.28 1.85 -0.96
CA GLY A 111 -23.59 0.54 -0.38
C GLY A 111 -22.65 -0.59 -0.77
N LYS A 112 -21.73 -0.38 -1.72
CA LYS A 112 -20.67 -1.35 -2.04
C LYS A 112 -19.46 -1.21 -1.12
N ILE A 113 -18.70 -2.30 -0.99
CA ILE A 113 -17.47 -2.34 -0.20
C ILE A 113 -16.27 -2.35 -1.16
N TYR A 114 -15.34 -1.43 -0.92
CA TYR A 114 -14.14 -1.27 -1.74
C TYR A 114 -12.87 -1.47 -0.91
N ASN A 115 -11.84 -2.00 -1.55
CA ASN A 115 -10.51 -2.11 -0.96
C ASN A 115 -9.57 -1.12 -1.64
N LEU A 116 -8.97 -0.22 -0.86
CA LEU A 116 -7.79 0.53 -1.26
C LEU A 116 -6.55 -0.26 -0.85
N ARG A 117 -5.69 -0.58 -1.81
CA ARG A 117 -4.43 -1.28 -1.60
C ARG A 117 -3.25 -0.47 -2.09
N LEU A 118 -2.25 -0.39 -1.24
CA LEU A 118 -0.90 0.06 -1.54
C LEU A 118 -0.03 -1.18 -1.54
N GLY A 119 0.82 -1.36 -2.55
CA GLY A 119 1.62 -2.58 -2.64
C GLY A 119 3.01 -2.37 -3.22
N GLU A 120 3.88 -3.33 -2.94
CA GLU A 120 5.16 -3.51 -3.60
C GLU A 120 5.03 -4.64 -4.65
N LEU A 121 5.75 -4.53 -5.76
CA LEU A 121 5.89 -5.65 -6.70
C LEU A 121 6.81 -6.67 -6.03
N LEU A 122 6.28 -7.88 -5.79
CA LEU A 122 7.04 -9.02 -5.26
C LEU A 122 8.00 -9.60 -6.31
#